data_AF-A0A975GVY5-F1
#
_entry.id   AF-A0A975GVY5-F1
#
_cell.length_a   1.000
_cell.length_b   1.000
_cell.length_c   1.000
_cell.angle_alpha   90.00
_cell.angle_beta   90.00
_cell.angle_gamma   90.00
#
_symmetry.space_group_name_H-M   'P 1'
#
loop_
_entity.id
_entity.type
_entity.pdbx_description
1 polymer ?
#
loop_
_entity_poly.entity_id
_entity_poly.type
_entity_poly.pdbx_seq_one_letter_code
_entity_poly.pdbx_strand_id
1 'polypeptide(L)'
;MTSHPTEAFKVVDAAEWAEAEAAGSYAGSAADLVDGYIHLSAEDQLAGTVAKHYAGRENLLLLTVDLTVLGETLVWEPSRGGALFPHIYGPLPVAAVTAQKAFSVGADGGTIFA
;
A
#
# COMPACT_ATOMS: atom_id res chain seq x y z
N MET A 1 18.77 15.15 8.39
CA MET A 1 18.04 13.88 8.61
C MET A 1 16.59 14.17 8.30
N THR A 2 16.10 13.71 7.15
CA THR A 2 14.66 13.77 6.83
C THR A 2 13.99 12.72 7.70
N SER A 3 13.13 13.15 8.63
CA SER A 3 12.27 12.20 9.33
C SER A 3 11.26 11.67 8.32
N HIS A 4 11.25 10.36 8.13
CA HIS A 4 10.19 9.73 7.35
C HIS A 4 8.88 9.70 8.16
N PRO A 5 7.72 9.67 7.49
CA PRO A 5 6.44 9.37 8.13
C PRO A 5 6.50 8.05 8.92
N THR A 6 5.69 7.96 9.97
CA THR A 6 5.52 6.73 10.76
C THR A 6 4.38 5.86 10.24
N GLU A 7 3.61 6.33 9.27
CA GLU A 7 2.54 5.59 8.61
C GLU A 7 2.64 5.73 7.09
N ALA A 8 2.20 4.69 6.38
CA ALA A 8 2.01 4.72 4.93
C ALA A 8 0.83 3.85 4.52
N PHE A 9 0.51 3.88 3.23
CA PHE A 9 -0.71 3.32 2.70
C PHE A 9 -0.43 2.19 1.71
N LYS A 10 -1.21 1.11 1.83
CA LYS A 10 -1.33 0.08 0.79
C LYS A 10 -2.73 0.14 0.19
N VAL A 11 -2.79 0.13 -1.14
CA VAL A 11 -4.02 -0.20 -1.85
C VAL A 11 -3.96 -1.68 -2.22
N VAL A 12 -5.02 -2.41 -1.92
CA VAL A 12 -5.12 -3.87 -2.15
C VAL A 12 -6.54 -4.23 -2.57
N ASP A 13 -6.71 -5.34 -3.29
CA ASP A 13 -8.03 -5.92 -3.52
C ASP A 13 -8.61 -6.47 -2.21
N ALA A 14 -9.91 -6.29 -1.98
CA ALA A 14 -10.56 -6.75 -0.75
C ALA A 14 -10.46 -8.28 -0.58
N ALA A 15 -10.50 -9.04 -1.69
CA ALA A 15 -10.36 -10.49 -1.62
C ALA A 15 -8.92 -10.90 -1.26
N GLU A 16 -7.92 -10.26 -1.86
CA GLU A 16 -6.50 -10.49 -1.53
C GLU A 16 -6.22 -10.19 -0.05
N TRP A 17 -6.82 -9.13 0.49
CA TRP A 17 -6.66 -8.79 1.90
C TRP A 17 -7.34 -9.79 2.83
N ALA A 18 -8.55 -10.26 2.49
CA ALA A 18 -9.23 -11.27 3.30
C ALA A 18 -8.42 -12.58 3.41
N GLU A 19 -7.74 -12.98 2.33
CA GLU A 19 -6.81 -14.11 2.35
C GLU A 19 -5.60 -13.83 3.25
N ALA A 20 -5.04 -12.62 3.20
CA ALA A 20 -3.94 -12.21 4.05
C ALA A 20 -4.32 -12.19 5.54
N GLU A 21 -5.52 -11.72 5.88
CA GLU A 21 -6.06 -11.75 7.24
C GLU A 21 -6.13 -13.19 7.77
N ALA A 22 -6.59 -14.14 6.94
CA ALA A 22 -6.62 -15.56 7.30
C ALA A 22 -5.20 -16.16 7.45
N ALA A 23 -4.23 -15.70 6.65
CA ALA A 23 -2.85 -16.18 6.69
C ALA A 23 -1.97 -15.49 7.75
N GLY A 24 -2.41 -14.35 8.30
CA GLY A 24 -1.67 -13.51 9.25
C GLY A 24 -0.66 -12.55 8.62
N SER A 25 -0.46 -12.61 7.30
CA SER A 25 0.41 -11.68 6.56
C SER A 25 0.04 -11.61 5.09
N TYR A 26 0.27 -10.45 4.47
CA TYR A 26 0.09 -10.21 3.04
C TYR A 26 1.43 -10.37 2.30
N ALA A 27 1.48 -11.28 1.34
CA ALA A 27 2.70 -11.60 0.59
C ALA A 27 3.00 -10.61 -0.56
N GLY A 28 2.09 -9.69 -0.86
CA GLY A 28 2.19 -8.79 -2.02
C GLY A 28 1.22 -9.14 -3.13
N SER A 29 0.89 -8.12 -3.94
CA SER A 29 0.11 -8.25 -5.17
C SER A 29 0.97 -8.87 -6.27
N ALA A 30 0.35 -9.22 -7.41
CA ALA A 30 1.10 -9.69 -8.57
C ALA A 30 2.25 -8.75 -8.99
N ALA A 31 2.06 -7.42 -8.90
CA ALA A 31 3.11 -6.45 -9.21
C ALA A 31 4.23 -6.47 -8.15
N ASP A 32 3.87 -6.49 -6.87
CA ASP A 32 4.84 -6.56 -5.77
C ASP A 32 5.72 -7.81 -5.87
N LEU A 33 5.14 -8.95 -6.25
CA LEU A 33 5.87 -10.21 -6.42
C LEU A 33 6.83 -10.18 -7.60
N VAL A 34 6.46 -9.50 -8.69
CA VAL A 34 7.34 -9.31 -9.85
C VAL A 34 8.51 -8.38 -9.50
N ASP A 35 8.25 -7.31 -8.76
CA ASP A 35 9.25 -6.31 -8.40
C ASP A 35 10.13 -6.74 -7.21
N GLY A 36 9.65 -7.70 -6.41
CA GLY A 36 10.37 -8.29 -5.29
C GLY A 36 10.18 -7.57 -3.95
N TYR A 37 9.25 -6.62 -3.87
CA TYR A 37 8.92 -5.87 -2.65
C TYR A 37 7.48 -5.35 -2.69
N ILE A 38 6.88 -5.14 -1.52
CA ILE A 38 5.53 -4.58 -1.40
C ILE A 38 5.60 -3.06 -1.50
N HIS A 39 4.94 -2.50 -2.50
CA HIS A 39 4.80 -1.06 -2.68
C HIS A 39 3.86 -0.47 -1.62
N LEU A 40 4.34 0.54 -0.90
CA LEU A 40 3.51 1.46 -0.12
C LEU A 40 3.56 2.86 -0.74
N SER A 41 2.68 3.74 -0.27
CA SER A 41 2.70 5.17 -0.62
C SER A 41 2.60 6.00 0.64
N ALA A 42 3.40 7.05 0.76
CA ALA A 42 3.15 8.11 1.73
C ALA A 42 1.84 8.87 1.38
N GLU A 43 1.34 9.68 2.31
CA GLU A 43 0.08 10.41 2.15
C GLU A 43 0.04 11.29 0.90
N ASP A 44 1.11 12.05 0.66
CA ASP A 44 1.28 12.95 -0.49
C ASP A 44 1.41 12.20 -1.83
N GLN A 45 1.75 10.91 -1.79
CA GLN A 45 1.91 10.05 -2.96
C GLN A 45 0.62 9.31 -3.33
N LEU A 46 -0.25 9.06 -2.34
CA LEU A 46 -1.38 8.16 -2.44
C LEU A 46 -2.32 8.50 -3.60
N ALA A 47 -2.74 9.76 -3.73
CA ALA A 47 -3.65 10.18 -4.80
C ALA A 47 -3.09 9.88 -6.19
N GLY A 48 -1.79 10.13 -6.38
CA GLY A 48 -1.11 9.84 -7.64
C GLY A 48 -0.86 8.35 -7.88
N THR A 49 -0.81 7.52 -6.84
CA THR A 49 -0.75 6.05 -6.95
C THR A 49 -2.12 5.49 -7.35
N VAL A 50 -3.18 5.93 -6.68
CA VAL A 50 -4.57 5.52 -6.96
C VAL A 50 -4.95 5.81 -8.41
N ALA A 51 -4.79 7.06 -8.85
CA ALA A 51 -5.17 7.48 -10.20
C ALA A 51 -4.38 6.73 -11.30
N LYS A 52 -3.10 6.40 -11.04
CA LYS A 52 -2.23 5.76 -12.04
C LYS A 52 -2.47 4.25 -12.17
N HIS A 53 -2.74 3.56 -11.06
CA HIS A 53 -2.71 2.09 -11.02
C HIS A 53 -4.07 1.44 -10.81
N TYR A 54 -5.07 2.19 -10.35
CA TYR A 54 -6.34 1.63 -9.90
C TYR A 54 -7.56 2.22 -10.61
N ALA A 55 -7.39 3.05 -11.64
CA ALA A 55 -8.50 3.62 -12.40
C ALA A 55 -9.48 2.54 -12.90
N GLY A 56 -10.77 2.74 -12.64
CA GLY A 56 -11.84 1.80 -13.00
C GLY A 56 -11.91 0.52 -12.15
N ARG A 57 -11.14 0.42 -11.05
CA ARG A 57 -11.19 -0.74 -10.14
C ARG A 57 -12.17 -0.50 -9.00
N GLU A 58 -12.90 -1.56 -8.66
CA GLU A 58 -13.83 -1.62 -7.53
C GLU A 58 -13.30 -2.59 -6.47
N ASN A 59 -13.99 -2.68 -5.33
CA ASN A 59 -13.69 -3.62 -4.25
C ASN A 59 -12.25 -3.49 -3.71
N LEU A 60 -11.77 -2.26 -3.56
CA LEU A 60 -10.45 -1.99 -3.01
C LEU A 60 -10.52 -1.67 -1.52
N LEU A 61 -9.43 -1.97 -0.84
CA LEU A 61 -9.16 -1.49 0.51
C LEU A 61 -7.94 -0.57 0.50
N LEU A 62 -8.06 0.54 1.21
CA LEU A 62 -6.95 1.37 1.62
C LEU A 62 -6.55 0.95 3.04
N LEU A 63 -5.36 0.36 3.17
CA LEU A 63 -4.79 -0.03 4.45
C LEU A 63 -3.85 1.08 4.94
N THR A 64 -4.00 1.48 6.20
CA THR A 64 -3.01 2.29 6.92
C THR A 64 -2.05 1.34 7.64
N VAL A 65 -0.76 1.49 7.38
CA VAL A 65 0.31 0.62 7.88
C VAL A 65 1.18 1.41 8.85
N ASP A 66 1.36 0.90 10.07
CA ASP A 66 2.36 1.37 11.02
C ASP A 66 3.76 0.96 10.56
N LEU A 67 4.57 1.93 10.17
CA LEU A 67 5.92 1.71 9.67
C LEU A 67 6.93 1.42 10.79
N THR A 68 6.60 1.78 12.03
CA THR A 68 7.53 1.67 13.16
C THR A 68 7.77 0.22 13.58
N VAL A 69 6.87 -0.68 13.22
CA VAL A 69 6.95 -2.12 13.54
C VAL A 69 7.59 -2.97 12.45
N LEU A 70 7.96 -2.38 11.31
CA LEU A 70 8.49 -3.10 10.14
C LEU A 70 10.01 -3.32 10.17
N GLY A 71 10.71 -2.60 11.05
CA GLY A 71 12.15 -2.75 11.25
C GLY A 71 12.95 -2.63 9.95
N GLU A 72 13.88 -3.57 9.74
CA GLU A 72 14.81 -3.56 8.59
C GLU A 72 14.17 -3.96 7.26
N THR A 73 12.93 -4.47 7.26
CA THR A 73 12.22 -4.80 6.02
C THR A 73 11.75 -3.57 5.27
N LEU A 74 11.61 -2.43 5.95
CA LEU A 74 11.18 -1.17 5.37
C LEU A 74 12.37 -0.39 4.80
N VAL A 75 12.29 -0.10 3.51
CA VAL A 75 13.28 0.71 2.79
C VAL A 75 12.59 1.89 2.12
N TRP A 76 13.16 3.08 2.27
CA TRP A 76 12.75 4.27 1.53
C TRP A 76 13.69 4.48 0.36
N GLU A 77 13.20 4.32 -0.87
CA GLU A 77 14.03 4.40 -2.07
C GLU A 77 13.44 5.27 -3.18
N PRO A 78 14.27 5.89 -4.04
CA PRO A 78 13.79 6.75 -5.11
C PRO A 78 12.94 5.98 -6.13
N SER A 79 11.77 6.53 -6.45
CA SER A 79 10.88 5.99 -7.46
C SER A 79 10.42 7.12 -8.40
N ARG A 80 9.11 7.33 -8.55
CA ARG A 80 8.54 8.30 -9.49
C ARG A 80 9.04 9.73 -9.21
N GLY A 81 9.69 10.34 -10.20
CA GLY A 81 10.15 11.72 -10.13
C GLY A 81 11.26 11.96 -9.09
N GLY A 82 11.96 10.89 -8.66
CA GLY A 82 13.00 10.97 -7.63
C GLY A 82 12.47 11.08 -6.19
N ALA A 83 11.15 11.06 -5.99
CA ALA A 83 10.56 11.00 -4.66
C ALA A 83 10.82 9.63 -4.03
N LEU A 84 11.03 9.60 -2.71
CA LEU A 84 11.26 8.37 -1.95
C LEU A 84 9.93 7.70 -1.62
N PHE A 85 9.75 6.45 -2.03
CA PHE A 85 8.59 5.63 -1.67
C PHE A 85 8.99 4.59 -0.62
N PRO A 86 8.09 4.26 0.33
CA PRO A 86 8.31 3.15 1.25
C PRO A 86 8.04 1.82 0.55
N HIS A 87 8.99 0.89 0.63
CA HIS A 87 8.86 -0.48 0.15
C HIS A 87 9.15 -1.47 1.28
N ILE A 88 8.40 -2.58 1.32
CA ILE A 88 8.64 -3.68 2.28
C ILE A 88 9.30 -4.84 1.54
N TYR A 89 10.51 -5.21 1.96
CA TYR A 89 11.23 -6.40 1.52
C TYR A 89 10.86 -7.58 2.41
N GLY A 90 9.72 -8.20 2.10
CA GLY A 90 9.14 -9.30 2.86
C GLY A 90 7.61 -9.19 2.94
N PRO A 91 6.95 -10.14 3.62
CA PRO A 91 5.50 -10.08 3.80
C PRO A 91 5.12 -8.94 4.76
N LEU A 92 4.01 -8.26 4.49
CA LEU A 92 3.40 -7.28 5.38
C LEU A 92 2.60 -8.01 6.48
N PRO A 93 2.98 -7.93 7.77
CA PRO A 93 2.20 -8.55 8.84
C PRO A 93 0.82 -7.88 8.95
N VAL A 94 -0.25 -8.66 9.13
CA VAL A 94 -1.59 -8.08 9.34
C VAL A 94 -1.63 -7.20 10.59
N ALA A 95 -0.87 -7.57 11.62
CA ALA A 95 -0.76 -6.79 12.85
C ALA A 95 -0.09 -5.41 12.66
N ALA A 96 0.57 -5.15 11.52
CA ALA A 96 1.11 -3.83 11.20
C ALA A 96 0.05 -2.90 10.57
N VAL A 97 -1.14 -3.41 10.23
CA VAL A 97 -2.23 -2.60 9.67
C VAL A 97 -3.11 -2.05 10.80
N THR A 98 -3.19 -0.73 10.90
CA THR A 98 -3.88 -0.01 11.99
C THR A 98 -5.30 0.39 11.60
N ALA A 99 -5.58 0.52 10.31
CA ALA A 99 -6.91 0.83 9.77
C ALA A 99 -7.07 0.28 8.35
N GLN A 100 -8.33 0.02 7.97
CA GLN A 100 -8.70 -0.32 6.61
C GLN A 100 -9.97 0.45 6.20
N LYS A 101 -10.02 0.91 4.95
CA LYS A 101 -11.19 1.63 4.41
C LYS A 101 -11.53 1.14 3.01
N ALA A 102 -12.79 0.75 2.81
CA ALA A 102 -13.30 0.34 1.51
C ALA A 102 -13.46 1.55 0.57
N PHE A 103 -13.07 1.36 -0.68
CA PHE A 103 -13.25 2.36 -1.73
C PHE A 103 -13.26 1.72 -3.12
N SER A 104 -13.61 2.53 -4.11
CA SER A 104 -13.52 2.23 -5.53
C SER A 104 -12.92 3.43 -6.26
N VAL A 105 -12.47 3.24 -7.48
CA VAL A 105 -11.89 4.30 -8.31
C VAL A 105 -12.67 4.39 -9.60
N GLY A 106 -13.22 5.57 -9.87
CA GLY A 106 -13.88 5.86 -11.13
C GLY A 106 -12.95 5.66 -12.33
N ALA A 107 -13.53 5.51 -13.52
CA ALA A 107 -12.76 5.38 -14.75
C ALA A 107 -11.91 6.65 -15.06
N ASP A 108 -12.27 7.79 -14.46
CA ASP A 108 -11.53 9.06 -14.51
C ASP A 108 -10.37 9.13 -13.48
N GLY A 109 -10.19 8.08 -12.67
CA GLY A 109 -9.18 8.03 -11.61
C GLY A 109 -9.61 8.67 -10.29
N GLY A 110 -10.86 9.15 -10.18
CA GLY A 110 -11.40 9.73 -8.96
C GLY A 110 -11.72 8.67 -7.89
N THR A 111 -11.32 8.92 -6.64
CA THR A 111 -11.61 8.01 -5.52
C THR A 111 -13.06 8.15 -5.05
N ILE A 112 -13.77 7.03 -4.93
CA ILE A 112 -15.14 6.92 -4.43
C ILE A 112 -15.09 6.09 -3.15
N PHE A 113 -15.32 6.72 -2.00
CA PHE A 113 -15.38 6.00 -0.72
C PHE A 113 -16.80 5.50 -0.45
N ALA A 114 -16.90 4.28 0.09
CA ALA A 114 -18.16 3.70 0.58
C ALA A 114 -18.48 4.15 2.01
#